data_AF-A0A9W8MKJ1-F1
#
_entry.id   AF-A0A9W8MKJ1-F1
#
_cell.length_a   1.000
_cell.length_b   1.000
_cell.length_c   1.000
_cell.angle_alpha   90.00
_cell.angle_beta   90.00
_cell.angle_gamma   90.00
#
_symmetry.space_group_name_H-M   'P 1'
#
loop_
_entity.id
_entity.type
_entity.pdbx_description
1 polymer ?
#
loop_
_entity_poly.entity_id
_entity_poly.type
_entity_poly.pdbx_seq_one_letter_code
_entity_poly.pdbx_strand_id
1 'polypeptide(L)'
;MSNNNMAGKNGYGDKNYPPDEVLEAALCQYASERLSTEQKLVRLQTEHQTVIKPSTLYALQRKFKIPSVRKPPPEEIATAYVLKKVAEDVNQRNGTGTIGTLLASEGVLIPRYDFALYLLPVGSLLPL
;
A
#
# COMPACT_ATOMS: atom_id res chain seq x y z
N MET A 1 -50.56 -23.29 11.82
CA MET A 1 -49.54 -23.40 12.88
C MET A 1 -48.23 -22.91 12.31
N SER A 2 -47.72 -21.81 12.88
CA SER A 2 -46.47 -21.14 12.52
C SER A 2 -45.24 -21.98 12.84
N ASN A 3 -44.13 -21.77 12.12
CA ASN A 3 -42.85 -21.38 12.72
C ASN A 3 -41.84 -20.98 11.63
N ASN A 4 -41.66 -19.66 11.48
CA ASN A 4 -40.55 -19.03 10.78
C ASN A 4 -39.30 -19.16 11.63
N ASN A 5 -38.21 -19.71 11.08
CA ASN A 5 -36.87 -19.45 11.58
C ASN A 5 -36.03 -18.87 10.44
N MET A 6 -36.32 -17.62 10.10
CA MET A 6 -35.69 -16.86 9.00
C MET A 6 -34.61 -15.92 9.56
N ALA A 7 -33.76 -16.42 10.45
CA ALA A 7 -32.63 -15.67 10.97
C ALA A 7 -31.37 -16.52 10.84
N GLY A 8 -30.97 -16.77 9.59
CA GLY A 8 -29.59 -17.12 9.28
C GLY A 8 -28.70 -15.92 9.65
N LYS A 9 -28.40 -15.77 10.94
CA LYS A 9 -27.34 -14.88 11.40
C LYS A 9 -26.03 -15.53 10.97
N ASN A 10 -25.59 -15.18 9.77
CA ASN A 10 -24.23 -15.46 9.32
C ASN A 10 -23.31 -14.82 10.37
N GLY A 11 -22.40 -15.57 10.99
CA GLY A 11 -21.50 -15.10 12.05
C GLY A 11 -20.50 -14.00 11.63
N TYR A 12 -20.73 -13.35 10.50
CA TYR A 12 -20.06 -12.13 10.06
C TYR A 12 -20.90 -10.96 10.55
N GLY A 13 -20.56 -10.42 11.73
CA GLY A 13 -21.22 -9.22 12.27
C GLY A 13 -21.31 -8.10 11.24
N ASP A 14 -22.32 -7.23 11.39
CA ASP A 14 -22.59 -6.14 10.47
C ASP A 14 -21.32 -5.30 10.28
N LYS A 15 -20.77 -5.38 9.07
CA LYS A 15 -19.58 -4.62 8.70
C LYS A 15 -20.06 -3.23 8.32
N ASN A 16 -19.97 -2.31 9.27
CA ASN A 16 -20.23 -0.89 9.03
C ASN A 16 -19.11 -0.31 8.15
N TYR A 17 -19.17 -0.56 6.84
CA TYR A 17 -18.24 0.00 5.89
C TYR A 17 -18.67 1.41 5.49
N PRO A 18 -17.75 2.38 5.41
CA PRO A 18 -18.02 3.62 4.70
C PRO A 18 -18.24 3.32 3.20
N PRO A 19 -18.76 4.30 2.43
CA PRO A 19 -18.86 4.17 0.98
C PRO A 19 -17.54 3.73 0.34
N ASP A 20 -17.61 2.94 -0.73
CA ASP A 20 -16.44 2.36 -1.41
C ASP A 20 -15.40 3.43 -1.78
N GLU A 21 -15.84 4.61 -2.26
CA GLU A 21 -14.96 5.74 -2.61
C GLU A 21 -14.18 6.27 -1.42
N VAL A 22 -14.83 6.39 -0.25
CA VAL A 22 -14.20 6.85 0.99
C VAL A 22 -13.21 5.81 1.50
N LEU A 23 -13.59 4.53 1.43
CA LEU A 23 -12.73 3.42 1.84
C LEU A 23 -11.50 3.30 0.94
N GLU A 24 -11.68 3.42 -0.37
CA GLU A 24 -10.61 3.41 -1.36
C GLU A 24 -9.63 4.56 -1.12
N ALA A 25 -10.13 5.79 -0.96
CA ALA A 25 -9.32 6.96 -0.69
C ALA A 25 -8.48 6.80 0.60
N ALA A 26 -9.12 6.32 1.68
CA ALA A 26 -8.43 6.04 2.94
C ALA A 26 -7.33 4.99 2.77
N LEU A 27 -7.61 3.88 2.09
CA LEU A 27 -6.63 2.82 1.86
C LEU A 27 -5.46 3.26 0.97
N CYS A 28 -5.71 4.11 -0.03
CA CYS A 28 -4.68 4.76 -0.85
C CYS A 28 -3.80 5.66 0.01
N GLN A 29 -4.40 6.51 0.85
CA GLN A 29 -3.67 7.36 1.77
C GLN A 29 -2.79 6.52 2.70
N TYR A 30 -3.33 5.48 3.33
CA TYR A 30 -2.55 4.63 4.22
C TYR A 30 -1.40 3.89 3.50
N ALA A 31 -1.54 3.62 2.19
CA ALA A 31 -0.46 3.08 1.39
C ALA A 31 0.63 4.12 1.12
N SER A 32 0.26 5.37 0.80
CA SER A 32 1.23 6.46 0.63
C SER A 32 2.02 6.76 1.90
N GLU A 33 1.40 6.63 3.06
CA GLU A 33 2.04 6.77 4.36
C GLU A 33 2.85 5.53 4.78
N ARG A 34 2.82 4.48 3.95
CA ARG A 34 3.53 3.20 4.16
C ARG A 34 3.17 2.52 5.50
N LEU A 35 1.93 2.67 5.95
CA LEU A 35 1.45 2.07 7.20
C LEU A 35 1.51 0.54 7.16
N SER A 36 1.86 -0.06 8.29
CA SER A 36 1.80 -1.51 8.50
C SER A 36 0.34 -2.00 8.48
N THR A 37 0.15 -3.31 8.30
CA THR A 37 -1.18 -3.92 8.34
C THR A 37 -1.90 -3.62 9.67
N GLU A 38 -1.19 -3.71 10.79
CA GLU A 38 -1.75 -3.42 12.12
C GLU A 38 -2.16 -1.95 12.25
N GLN A 39 -1.29 -1.03 11.81
CA GLN A 39 -1.58 0.40 11.82
C GLN A 39 -2.81 0.73 10.95
N LYS A 40 -2.93 0.12 9.78
CA LYS A 40 -4.10 0.27 8.89
C LYS A 40 -5.39 -0.19 9.57
N LEU A 41 -5.35 -1.32 10.29
CA LEU A 41 -6.52 -1.83 11.00
C LEU A 41 -6.94 -0.91 12.16
N VAL A 42 -5.97 -0.47 12.97
CA VAL A 42 -6.22 0.50 14.05
C VAL A 42 -6.83 1.77 13.47
N ARG A 43 -6.27 2.30 12.39
CA ARG A 43 -6.74 3.54 11.79
C ARG A 43 -8.12 3.42 11.14
N LEU A 44 -8.41 2.31 10.46
CA LEU A 44 -9.75 1.99 9.96
C LEU A 44 -10.79 1.93 11.10
N GLN A 45 -10.41 1.37 12.24
CA GLN A 45 -11.27 1.35 13.41
C GLN A 45 -11.46 2.75 14.00
N THR A 46 -10.41 3.56 14.09
CA THR A 46 -10.49 4.91 14.69
C THR A 46 -11.22 5.92 13.79
N GLU A 47 -10.93 5.95 12.49
CA GLU A 47 -11.45 6.96 11.55
C GLU A 47 -12.82 6.56 10.97
N HIS A 48 -13.03 5.28 10.70
CA HIS A 48 -14.22 4.77 10.00
C HIS A 48 -15.06 3.81 10.83
N GLN A 49 -14.71 3.58 12.12
CA GLN A 49 -15.39 2.63 13.01
C GLN A 49 -15.51 1.22 12.40
N THR A 50 -14.59 0.90 11.48
CA THR A 50 -14.62 -0.32 10.68
C THR A 50 -13.66 -1.34 11.28
N VAL A 51 -14.20 -2.34 11.96
CA VAL A 51 -13.41 -3.44 12.55
C VAL A 51 -13.39 -4.62 11.60
N ILE A 52 -12.23 -4.90 11.02
CA ILE A 52 -12.04 -6.01 10.08
C ILE A 52 -10.79 -6.82 10.40
N LYS A 53 -10.74 -8.05 9.88
CA LYS A 53 -9.55 -8.91 9.96
C LYS A 53 -8.52 -8.53 8.88
N PRO A 54 -7.22 -8.85 9.09
CA PRO A 54 -6.18 -8.63 8.08
C PRO A 54 -6.48 -9.23 6.70
N SER A 55 -7.13 -10.40 6.66
CA SER A 55 -7.53 -11.05 5.41
C SER A 55 -8.55 -10.22 4.61
N THR A 56 -9.51 -9.60 5.30
CA THR A 56 -10.50 -8.71 4.71
C THR A 56 -9.83 -7.43 4.21
N LEU A 57 -8.90 -6.86 4.98
CA LEU A 57 -8.12 -5.70 4.54
C LEU A 57 -7.35 -6.01 3.25
N TYR A 58 -6.73 -7.18 3.14
CA TYR A 58 -6.04 -7.62 1.93
C TYR A 58 -7.00 -7.77 0.74
N ALA A 59 -8.20 -8.34 0.96
CA ALA A 59 -9.21 -8.46 -0.08
C ALA A 59 -9.68 -7.09 -0.60
N LEU A 60 -9.88 -6.12 0.30
CA LEU A 60 -10.24 -4.74 -0.05
C LEU A 60 -9.13 -4.04 -0.82
N GLN A 61 -7.87 -4.15 -0.36
CA GLN A 61 -6.72 -3.60 -1.07
C GLN A 61 -6.59 -4.17 -2.48
N ARG A 62 -6.90 -5.46 -2.68
CA ARG A 62 -6.96 -6.07 -4.01
C ARG A 62 -8.12 -5.54 -4.84
N LYS A 63 -9.31 -5.42 -4.26
CA LYS A 63 -10.53 -4.90 -4.92
C LYS A 63 -10.28 -3.51 -5.49
N PHE A 64 -9.72 -2.62 -4.69
CA PHE A 64 -9.42 -1.23 -5.05
C PHE A 64 -8.05 -1.03 -5.72
N LYS A 65 -7.35 -2.13 -6.05
CA LYS A 65 -6.01 -2.09 -6.69
C LYS A 65 -5.01 -1.18 -5.95
N ILE A 66 -5.09 -1.13 -4.63
CA ILE A 66 -4.22 -0.30 -3.78
C ILE A 66 -2.76 -0.72 -3.97
N PRO A 67 -1.85 0.23 -4.24
CA PRO A 67 -0.43 -0.09 -4.42
C PRO A 67 0.17 -0.80 -3.20
N SER A 68 1.07 -1.75 -3.44
CA SER A 68 1.65 -2.59 -2.40
C SER A 68 3.15 -2.79 -2.62
N VAL A 69 3.91 -2.72 -1.52
CA VAL A 69 5.35 -2.99 -1.52
C VAL A 69 5.69 -4.38 -2.09
N ARG A 70 4.79 -5.36 -1.92
CA ARG A 70 5.01 -6.73 -2.44
C ARG A 70 4.72 -6.87 -3.93
N LYS A 71 4.30 -5.80 -4.59
CA LYS A 71 4.02 -5.72 -6.02
C LYS A 71 4.64 -4.42 -6.56
N PRO A 72 5.97 -4.28 -6.50
CA PRO A 72 6.63 -3.11 -7.05
C PRO A 72 6.42 -3.06 -8.57
N PRO A 73 6.60 -1.87 -9.19
CA PRO A 73 6.75 -1.77 -10.63
C PRO A 73 7.90 -2.67 -11.14
N PRO A 74 7.91 -3.01 -12.45
CA PRO A 74 9.07 -3.62 -13.09
C PRO A 74 10.36 -2.84 -12.79
N GLU A 75 11.48 -3.56 -12.68
CA GLU A 75 12.78 -3.00 -12.26
C GLU A 75 13.21 -1.78 -13.07
N GLU A 76 13.10 -1.82 -14.39
CA GLU A 76 13.45 -0.68 -15.27
C GLU A 76 12.61 0.57 -14.94
N ILE A 77 11.32 0.37 -14.70
CA ILE A 77 10.38 1.45 -14.36
C ILE A 77 10.66 1.96 -12.95
N ALA A 78 10.89 1.07 -11.98
CA ALA A 78 11.28 1.41 -10.61
C ALA A 78 12.59 2.22 -10.60
N THR A 79 13.59 1.80 -11.38
CA THR A 79 14.87 2.49 -11.55
C THR A 79 14.66 3.90 -12.10
N ALA A 80 13.83 4.05 -13.14
CA ALA A 80 13.52 5.37 -13.70
C ALA A 80 12.87 6.31 -12.67
N TYR A 81 11.93 5.80 -11.85
CA TYR A 81 11.32 6.58 -10.77
C TYR A 81 12.34 7.02 -9.70
N VAL A 82 13.22 6.10 -9.27
CA VAL A 82 14.26 6.40 -8.29
C VAL A 82 15.24 7.43 -8.82
N LEU A 83 15.77 7.24 -10.04
CA LEU A 83 16.70 8.17 -10.67
C LEU A 83 16.10 9.56 -10.86
N LYS A 84 14.83 9.64 -11.27
CA LYS A 84 14.11 10.91 -11.38
C LYS A 84 14.08 11.65 -10.04
N LYS A 85 13.73 10.96 -8.94
CA LYS A 85 13.69 11.59 -7.61
C LYS A 85 15.05 11.98 -7.07
N VAL A 86 16.09 11.19 -7.37
CA VAL A 86 17.48 11.55 -7.04
C VAL A 86 17.92 12.79 -7.82
N ALA A 87 17.57 12.88 -9.10
CA ALA A 87 17.88 14.05 -9.93
C ALA A 87 17.13 15.32 -9.48
N GLU A 88 15.90 15.18 -8.98
CA GLU A 88 15.13 16.27 -8.35
C GLU A 88 15.74 16.72 -7.00
N ASP A 89 16.47 15.85 -6.31
CA ASP A 89 17.23 16.19 -5.10
C ASP A 89 18.57 16.84 -5.44
N VAL A 90 18.51 18.12 -5.81
CA VAL A 90 19.67 18.94 -6.22
C VAL A 90 20.81 18.92 -5.20
N ASN A 91 20.48 18.81 -3.91
CA ASN A 91 21.48 18.83 -2.83
C ASN A 91 21.93 17.41 -2.41
N GLN A 92 21.33 16.35 -2.98
CA GLN A 92 21.59 14.94 -2.68
C GLN A 92 21.55 14.61 -1.17
N ARG A 93 20.67 15.29 -0.43
CA ARG A 93 20.52 15.11 1.02
C ARG A 93 19.49 14.06 1.39
N ASN A 94 18.68 13.61 0.44
CA ASN A 94 17.63 12.63 0.66
C ASN A 94 18.22 11.23 0.55
N GLY A 95 18.25 10.54 1.69
CA GLY A 95 18.55 9.11 1.71
C GLY A 95 17.44 8.28 1.05
N THR A 96 17.74 6.99 0.81
CA THR A 96 16.81 6.02 0.21
C THR A 96 15.46 5.95 0.93
N GLY A 97 15.45 6.13 2.25
CA GLY A 97 14.22 6.20 3.04
C GLY A 97 13.32 7.39 2.66
N THR A 98 13.90 8.58 2.47
CA THR A 98 13.19 9.80 2.10
C THR A 98 12.67 9.70 0.66
N ILE A 99 13.51 9.25 -0.28
CA ILE A 99 13.11 9.03 -1.67
C ILE A 99 11.95 8.02 -1.74
N GLY A 100 12.02 6.93 -0.97
CA GLY A 100 10.95 5.94 -0.92
C GLY A 100 9.63 6.46 -0.33
N THR A 101 9.67 7.45 0.58
CA THR A 101 8.46 8.12 1.08
C THR A 101 7.88 9.05 0.03
N LEU A 102 8.72 9.81 -0.68
CA LEU A 102 8.28 10.68 -1.78
C LEU A 102 7.63 9.86 -2.90
N LEU A 103 8.24 8.74 -3.30
CA LEU A 103 7.66 7.83 -4.28
C LEU A 103 6.34 7.22 -3.81
N ALA A 104 6.24 6.84 -2.53
CA ALA A 104 4.99 6.31 -1.99
C ALA A 104 3.86 7.35 -2.03
N SER A 105 4.16 8.63 -1.83
CA SER A 105 3.19 9.73 -2.00
C SER A 105 2.68 9.88 -3.43
N GLU A 106 3.47 9.46 -4.42
CA GLU A 106 3.10 9.40 -5.85
C GLU A 106 2.45 8.06 -6.23
N GLY A 107 2.16 7.18 -5.26
CA GLY A 107 1.57 5.86 -5.50
C GLY A 107 2.57 4.77 -5.90
N VAL A 108 3.87 5.08 -5.93
CA VAL A 108 4.94 4.14 -6.29
C VAL A 108 5.55 3.54 -5.03
N LEU A 109 5.18 2.31 -4.71
CA LEU A 109 5.71 1.59 -3.54
C LEU A 109 6.84 0.63 -3.95
N ILE A 110 8.07 1.00 -3.56
CA ILE A 110 9.27 0.20 -3.74
C ILE A 110 9.77 -0.33 -2.38
N PRO A 111 10.16 -1.62 -2.26
CA PRO A 111 10.79 -2.17 -1.06
C PRO A 111 12.10 -1.47 -0.71
N ARG A 112 12.37 -1.26 0.58
CA ARG A 112 13.59 -0.56 1.03
C ARG A 112 14.88 -1.25 0.61
N TYR A 113 14.90 -2.58 0.56
CA TYR A 113 16.08 -3.35 0.18
C TYR A 113 16.43 -3.20 -1.30
N ASP A 114 15.45 -2.93 -2.16
CA ASP A 114 15.65 -2.88 -3.62
C ASP A 114 16.23 -1.53 -4.06
N PHE A 115 16.10 -0.47 -3.25
CA PHE A 115 16.68 0.85 -3.56
C PHE A 115 18.20 0.81 -3.75
N ALA A 116 18.91 -0.07 -3.01
CA ALA A 116 20.34 -0.22 -3.17
C ALA A 116 20.71 -0.83 -4.54
N LEU A 117 19.84 -1.67 -5.10
CA LEU A 117 20.03 -2.26 -6.43
C LEU A 117 19.78 -1.24 -7.53
N TYR A 118 18.73 -0.42 -7.40
CA TYR A 118 18.37 0.59 -8.41
C TYR A 118 19.32 1.80 -8.49
N LEU A 119 20.17 1.99 -7.47
CA LEU A 119 21.19 3.02 -7.45
C LEU A 119 22.55 2.54 -8.00
N LEU A 120 22.68 1.25 -8.31
CA LEU A 120 23.86 0.75 -9.02
C LEU A 120 23.72 1.08 -10.51
N PRO A 121 24.81 1.53 -11.16
CA PRO A 121 24.76 1.76 -12.60
C PRO A 121 24.43 0.44 -13.30
N VAL A 122 23.46 0.50 -14.21
CA VAL A 122 22.95 -0.61 -15.05
C VAL A 122 24.05 -1.35 -15.85
N GLY A 123 25.29 -0.84 -15.84
CA GLY A 123 26.45 -1.41 -16.53
C GLY A 123 27.36 -2.36 -15.73
N SER A 124 27.08 -2.70 -14.47
CA SER A 124 27.97 -3.57 -13.66
C SER A 124 27.62 -5.07 -13.69
N LEU A 125 26.59 -5.47 -14.43
CA LEU A 125 26.19 -6.87 -14.63
C LEU A 125 26.42 -7.29 -16.09
N LEU A 126 27.67 -7.26 -16.54
CA LEU A 126 28.10 -8.10 -17.66
C LEU A 126 28.92 -9.26 -17.09
N PRO A 127 28.58 -10.52 -17.39
CA PRO A 127 29.45 -11.63 -17.04
C PRO A 127 30.73 -11.53 -17.88
N LEU A 128 31.88 -11.72 -17.23
CA LEU A 128 33.18 -11.97 -17.86
C LEU A 128 33.17 -13.29 -18.63
#